data_AF-A0A2D0N513-F1
#
_entry.id   AF-A0A2D0N513-F1
#
_cell.length_a   1.000
_cell.length_b   1.000
_cell.length_c   1.000
_cell.angle_alpha   90.00
_cell.angle_beta   90.00
_cell.angle_gamma   90.00
#
_symmetry.space_group_name_H-M   'P 1'
#
loop_
_entity.id
_entity.type
_entity.pdbx_description
1 polymer ?
#
loop_
_entity_poly.entity_id
_entity_poly.type
_entity_poly.pdbx_seq_one_letter_code
_entity_poly.pdbx_strand_id
1 'polypeptide(L)'
;MNKLPWKRYLLHALGEVVLIVIGLLIALSLNSAVEERKWRKKEKTFLEDFQKALLLEIHDIQENREAMIEWSASIGVIDTFLQSDRPYHDTLDQHFRNLANFVFFIPTSRPKFEELKSLGFDLISDPEIRQQMLAYYELHVPYIYEYEGQADLAREDLRAYYLDHFSGWAYYGARPDDVEFIRQDKRFQHLVEQQAYFWKTLEYVYQDTGIKARELHDAICEKMEIC
;
A
#
# COMPACT_ATOMS: atom_id res chain seq x y z
N MET A 1 -13.39 -52.02 -66.17
CA MET A 1 -13.21 -51.05 -65.06
C MET A 1 -13.20 -51.81 -63.75
N ASN A 2 -12.03 -52.13 -63.20
CA ASN A 2 -11.93 -52.78 -61.89
C ASN A 2 -12.33 -51.78 -60.81
N LYS A 3 -13.57 -51.84 -60.32
CA LYS A 3 -13.99 -51.12 -59.12
C LYS A 3 -13.18 -51.69 -57.96
N LEU A 4 -12.28 -50.90 -57.35
CA LEU A 4 -11.68 -51.31 -56.09
C LEU A 4 -12.81 -51.60 -55.08
N PRO A 5 -12.72 -52.67 -54.27
CA PRO A 5 -13.77 -53.02 -53.33
C PRO A 5 -14.02 -51.83 -52.39
N TRP A 6 -15.29 -51.47 -52.21
CA TRP A 6 -15.77 -50.33 -51.41
C TRP A 6 -15.04 -50.13 -50.07
N LYS A 7 -14.62 -51.22 -49.42
CA LYS A 7 -13.81 -51.21 -48.19
C LYS A 7 -12.51 -50.43 -48.33
N ARG A 8 -11.80 -50.56 -49.46
CA ARG A 8 -10.53 -49.85 -49.72
C ARG A 8 -10.75 -48.35 -49.85
N TYR A 9 -11.81 -47.92 -50.55
CA TYR A 9 -12.16 -46.49 -50.65
C TYR A 9 -12.50 -45.88 -49.29
N LEU A 10 -13.26 -46.61 -48.45
CA LEU A 10 -13.59 -46.16 -47.10
C LEU A 10 -12.37 -46.05 -46.18
N LEU A 11 -11.44 -47.01 -46.24
CA LEU A 11 -10.17 -46.96 -45.50
C LEU A 11 -9.30 -45.77 -45.93
N HIS A 12 -9.22 -45.50 -47.23
CA HIS A 12 -8.48 -44.35 -47.74
C HIS A 12 -9.12 -43.02 -47.30
N ALA A 13 -10.44 -42.86 -47.46
CA ALA A 13 -11.14 -41.65 -47.04
C ALA A 13 -11.10 -41.43 -45.52
N LEU A 14 -11.18 -42.49 -44.72
CA LEU A 14 -11.03 -42.40 -43.27
C LEU A 14 -9.61 -41.98 -42.88
N GLY A 15 -8.59 -42.50 -43.58
CA GLY A 15 -7.21 -42.09 -43.39
C GLY A 15 -7.00 -40.60 -43.67
N GLU A 16 -7.60 -40.06 -44.75
CA GLU A 16 -7.55 -38.63 -45.07
C GLU A 16 -8.22 -37.77 -43.98
N VAL A 17 -9.40 -38.17 -43.51
CA VAL A 17 -10.10 -37.45 -42.42
C VAL A 17 -9.26 -37.45 -41.14
N VAL A 18 -8.72 -38.60 -40.73
CA VAL A 18 -7.86 -38.70 -39.54
C VAL A 18 -6.62 -37.82 -39.68
N LEU A 19 -6.00 -37.77 -40.86
CA LEU A 19 -4.82 -36.97 -41.12
C LEU A 19 -5.12 -35.47 -41.09
N ILE A 20 -6.27 -35.04 -41.63
CA ILE A 20 -6.76 -33.66 -41.51
C ILE A 20 -7.02 -33.27 -40.05
N VAL A 21 -7.67 -34.15 -39.28
CA VAL A 21 -7.96 -33.91 -37.86
C VAL A 21 -6.67 -33.79 -37.05
N ILE A 22 -5.70 -34.68 -37.27
CA ILE A 22 -4.39 -34.59 -36.62
C ILE A 22 -3.69 -33.27 -36.97
N GLY A 23 -3.70 -32.88 -38.25
CA GLY A 23 -3.15 -31.60 -38.70
C GLY A 23 -3.79 -30.40 -37.99
N LEU A 24 -5.13 -30.39 -37.86
CA LEU A 24 -5.87 -29.34 -37.16
C LEU A 24 -5.53 -29.30 -35.66
N LEU A 25 -5.45 -30.45 -35.01
CA LEU A 25 -5.11 -30.55 -33.58
C LEU A 25 -3.68 -30.08 -33.29
N ILE A 26 -2.72 -30.39 -34.16
CA ILE A 26 -1.34 -29.91 -34.04
C ILE A 26 -1.31 -28.39 -34.22
N ALA A 27 -1.99 -27.86 -35.23
CA ALA A 27 -2.05 -26.42 -35.48
C ALA A 27 -2.66 -25.67 -34.28
N LEU A 28 -3.77 -26.17 -33.73
CA LEU A 28 -4.40 -25.60 -32.55
C LEU A 28 -3.46 -25.67 -31.32
N SER A 29 -2.82 -26.80 -31.09
CA SER A 29 -1.88 -26.99 -29.97
C SER A 29 -0.70 -26.03 -30.04
N LEU A 30 -0.10 -25.86 -31.22
CA LEU A 30 1.00 -24.92 -31.44
C LEU A 30 0.58 -23.47 -31.22
N ASN A 31 -0.61 -23.09 -31.70
CA ASN A 31 -1.16 -21.76 -31.49
C ASN A 31 -1.39 -21.47 -29.99
N SER A 32 -2.03 -22.40 -29.27
CA SER A 32 -2.25 -22.28 -27.83
C SER A 32 -0.95 -22.14 -27.05
N ALA A 33 0.09 -22.90 -27.39
CA ALA A 33 1.41 -22.79 -26.74
C ALA A 33 2.15 -21.48 -27.05
N VAL A 34 1.91 -20.86 -28.22
CA VAL A 34 2.45 -19.52 -28.53
C VAL A 34 1.71 -18.45 -27.73
N GLU A 35 0.38 -18.51 -27.68
CA GLU A 35 -0.43 -17.55 -26.92
C GLU A 35 -0.17 -17.65 -25.42
N GLU A 36 -0.05 -18.86 -24.87
CA GLU A 36 0.34 -19.07 -23.47
C GLU A 36 1.69 -18.43 -23.16
N ARG A 37 2.71 -18.63 -24.00
CA ARG A 37 4.03 -18.00 -23.82
C ARG A 37 3.97 -16.48 -23.85
N LYS A 38 3.19 -15.89 -24.77
CA LYS A 38 3.00 -14.43 -24.83
C LYS A 38 2.30 -13.93 -23.57
N TRP A 39 1.27 -14.63 -23.12
CA TRP A 39 0.51 -14.29 -21.93
C TRP A 39 1.38 -14.37 -20.66
N ARG A 40 2.17 -15.44 -20.49
CA ARG A 40 3.14 -15.60 -19.39
C ARG A 40 4.19 -14.50 -19.36
N LYS A 41 4.68 -14.09 -20.54
CA LYS A 41 5.61 -12.96 -20.65
C LYS A 41 4.96 -11.65 -20.21
N LYS A 42 3.71 -11.39 -20.60
CA LYS A 42 2.97 -10.20 -20.17
C LYS A 42 2.72 -10.19 -18.66
N GLU A 43 2.29 -11.32 -18.10
CA GLU A 43 2.10 -11.49 -16.66
C GLU A 43 3.41 -11.18 -15.92
N LYS A 44 4.53 -11.79 -16.34
CA LYS A 44 5.84 -11.58 -15.71
C LYS A 44 6.26 -10.11 -15.72
N THR A 45 6.23 -9.46 -16.88
CA THR A 45 6.58 -8.03 -16.98
C THR A 45 5.67 -7.17 -16.13
N PHE A 46 4.36 -7.46 -16.09
CA PHE A 46 3.43 -6.72 -15.26
C PHE A 46 3.76 -6.87 -13.76
N LEU A 47 3.98 -8.10 -13.29
CA LEU A 47 4.28 -8.39 -11.89
C LEU A 47 5.64 -7.82 -11.45
N GLU A 48 6.65 -7.83 -12.32
CA GLU A 48 7.96 -7.19 -12.06
C GLU A 48 7.82 -5.67 -11.85
N ASP A 49 7.05 -4.99 -12.70
CA ASP A 49 6.81 -3.55 -12.58
C ASP A 49 5.98 -3.22 -11.33
N PHE A 50 4.94 -4.03 -11.08
CA PHE A 50 4.09 -3.89 -9.90
C PHE A 50 4.90 -4.08 -8.60
N GLN A 51 5.73 -5.12 -8.53
CA GLN A 51 6.56 -5.44 -7.36
C GLN A 51 7.54 -4.31 -7.04
N LYS A 52 8.22 -3.73 -8.04
CA LYS A 52 9.11 -2.58 -7.84
C LYS A 52 8.36 -1.37 -7.26
N ALA A 53 7.18 -1.08 -7.79
CA ALA A 53 6.35 0.01 -7.29
C ALA A 53 5.83 -0.26 -5.86
N LEU A 54 5.48 -1.52 -5.56
CA LEU A 54 5.01 -1.92 -4.24
C LEU A 54 6.12 -1.85 -3.20
N LEU A 55 7.37 -2.13 -3.58
CA LEU A 55 8.51 -2.00 -2.67
C LEU A 55 8.75 -0.54 -2.24
N LEU A 56 8.59 0.43 -3.15
CA LEU A 56 8.64 1.86 -2.82
C LEU A 56 7.52 2.26 -1.87
N GLU A 57 6.34 1.70 -2.07
CA GLU A 57 5.17 1.92 -1.20
C GLU A 57 5.36 1.31 0.20
N ILE A 58 5.95 0.11 0.30
CA ILE A 58 6.31 -0.51 1.59
C ILE A 58 7.30 0.37 2.36
N HIS A 59 8.27 0.97 1.65
CA HIS A 59 9.22 1.90 2.24
C HIS A 59 8.53 3.16 2.77
N ASP A 60 7.64 3.78 1.99
CA ASP A 60 6.84 4.93 2.40
C ASP A 60 6.00 4.64 3.66
N ILE A 61 5.35 3.46 3.71
CA ILE A 61 4.61 3.02 4.89
C ILE A 61 5.53 2.90 6.10
N GLN A 62 6.74 2.35 5.93
CA GLN A 62 7.70 2.18 7.00
C GLN A 62 8.21 3.53 7.53
N GLU A 63 8.58 4.47 6.65
CA GLU A 63 9.08 5.80 7.04
C GLU A 63 8.02 6.58 7.81
N ASN A 64 6.77 6.61 7.30
CA ASN A 64 5.66 7.25 8.00
C ASN A 64 5.42 6.62 9.38
N ARG A 65 5.50 5.27 9.48
CA ARG A 65 5.36 4.58 10.76
C ARG A 65 6.47 4.93 11.75
N GLU A 66 7.72 4.96 11.30
CA GLU A 66 8.87 5.34 12.14
C GLU A 66 8.73 6.78 12.64
N ALA A 67 8.29 7.70 11.79
CA ALA A 67 8.01 9.08 12.15
C ALA A 67 6.92 9.17 13.24
N MET A 68 5.82 8.43 13.10
CA MET A 68 4.76 8.39 14.12
C MET A 68 5.22 7.84 15.46
N ILE A 69 6.12 6.85 15.47
CA ILE A 69 6.71 6.32 16.72
C ILE A 69 7.56 7.41 17.40
N GLU A 70 8.37 8.14 16.63
CA GLU A 70 9.17 9.25 17.15
C GLU A 70 8.30 10.37 17.74
N TRP A 71 7.23 10.76 17.04
CA TRP A 71 6.34 11.83 17.49
C TRP A 71 5.48 11.40 18.67
N SER A 72 5.07 10.12 18.73
CA SER A 72 4.40 9.54 19.90
C SER A 72 5.29 9.59 21.15
N ALA A 73 6.60 9.38 21.00
CA ALA A 73 7.53 9.54 22.12
C ALA A 73 7.60 11.00 22.61
N SER A 74 7.46 11.97 21.70
CA SER A 74 7.43 13.39 22.05
C SER A 74 6.19 13.77 22.87
N ILE A 75 5.05 13.12 22.63
CA ILE A 75 3.85 13.30 23.46
C ILE A 75 4.13 12.93 24.91
N GLY A 76 4.77 11.79 25.18
CA GLY A 76 5.08 11.37 26.55
C GLY A 76 6.00 12.37 27.28
N VAL A 77 6.90 13.04 26.56
CA VAL A 77 7.73 14.11 27.12
C VAL A 77 6.89 15.34 27.49
N ILE A 78 5.94 15.71 26.63
CA ILE A 78 5.04 16.86 26.86
C ILE A 78 4.10 16.58 28.01
N ASP A 79 3.46 15.40 28.07
CA ASP A 79 2.62 15.00 29.20
C ASP A 79 3.39 15.06 30.52
N THR A 80 4.62 14.55 30.55
CA THR A 80 5.48 14.62 31.74
C THR A 80 5.78 16.07 32.12
N PHE A 81 6.02 16.94 31.14
CA PHE A 81 6.23 18.36 31.37
C PHE A 81 4.97 19.03 31.95
N LEU A 82 3.79 18.80 31.35
CA LEU A 82 2.52 19.38 31.78
C LEU A 82 2.12 18.95 33.21
N GLN A 83 2.49 17.74 33.63
CA GLN A 83 2.14 17.17 34.94
C GLN A 83 3.18 17.42 36.04
N SER A 84 4.30 18.06 35.74
CA SER A 84 5.38 18.27 36.71
C SER A 84 5.69 19.74 36.94
N ASP A 85 6.39 20.05 38.04
CA ASP A 85 6.90 21.40 38.33
C ASP A 85 8.27 21.66 37.66
N ARG A 86 8.63 20.88 36.63
CA ARG A 86 9.93 21.03 35.97
C ARG A 86 9.99 22.36 35.20
N PRO A 87 11.11 23.08 35.27
CA PRO A 87 11.29 24.31 34.51
C PRO A 87 11.28 24.00 33.01
N TYR A 88 10.86 24.98 32.22
CA TYR A 88 10.93 24.92 30.77
C TYR A 88 12.38 24.93 30.29
N HIS A 89 12.66 24.15 29.25
CA HIS A 89 13.93 24.13 28.53
C HIS A 89 13.66 24.16 27.03
N ASP A 90 14.49 24.88 26.27
CA ASP A 90 14.34 25.05 24.82
C ASP A 90 14.40 23.72 24.02
N THR A 91 14.84 22.63 24.65
CA THR A 91 14.73 21.28 24.07
C THR A 91 13.28 20.81 23.92
N LEU A 92 12.34 21.38 24.68
CA LEU A 92 10.90 21.10 24.56
C LEU A 92 10.30 21.63 23.27
N ASP A 93 10.90 22.68 22.67
CA ASP A 93 10.42 23.28 21.42
C ASP A 93 10.28 22.22 20.31
N GLN A 94 11.22 21.27 20.25
CA GLN A 94 11.21 20.18 19.29
C GLN A 94 10.07 19.20 19.54
N HIS A 95 9.78 18.90 20.81
CA HIS A 95 8.67 18.01 21.16
C HIS A 95 7.33 18.67 20.84
N PHE A 96 7.16 19.94 21.19
CA PHE A 96 5.96 20.70 20.82
C PHE A 96 5.81 20.80 19.31
N ARG A 97 6.89 20.95 18.54
CA ARG A 97 6.82 20.91 17.07
C ARG A 97 6.29 19.57 16.56
N ASN A 98 6.77 18.48 17.15
CA ASN A 98 6.41 17.13 16.73
C ASN A 98 4.92 16.80 16.94
N LEU A 99 4.23 17.49 17.84
CA LEU A 99 2.78 17.30 18.04
C LEU A 99 1.95 17.59 16.78
N ALA A 100 2.29 18.64 16.03
CA ALA A 100 1.50 19.07 14.86
C ALA A 100 2.15 18.68 13.51
N ASN A 101 3.07 17.72 13.53
CA ASN A 101 3.52 17.04 12.31
C ASN A 101 2.38 16.21 11.69
N PHE A 102 2.58 15.74 10.46
CA PHE A 102 1.63 14.93 9.72
C PHE A 102 2.35 13.85 8.92
N VAL A 103 1.65 12.75 8.66
CA VAL A 103 2.03 11.70 7.72
C VAL A 103 1.12 11.76 6.49
N PHE A 104 1.59 11.20 5.38
CA PHE A 104 0.75 10.99 4.21
C PHE A 104 1.25 9.77 3.44
N PHE A 105 0.33 8.91 3.03
CA PHE A 105 0.61 7.67 2.34
C PHE A 105 0.60 7.86 0.82
N ILE A 106 1.66 7.37 0.17
CA ILE A 106 1.84 7.43 -1.27
C ILE A 106 1.72 6.02 -1.86
N PRO A 107 0.57 5.63 -2.43
CA PRO A 107 0.41 4.30 -3.02
C PRO A 107 1.04 4.23 -4.41
N THR A 108 2.37 4.16 -4.46
CA THR A 108 3.19 4.16 -5.69
C THR A 108 2.79 3.03 -6.65
N SER A 109 2.26 1.93 -6.15
CA SER A 109 1.82 0.78 -6.94
C SER A 109 0.38 0.86 -7.46
N ARG A 110 -0.43 1.82 -6.97
CA ARG A 110 -1.82 2.02 -7.39
C ARG A 110 -2.02 2.19 -8.90
N PRO A 111 -1.19 2.96 -9.65
CA PRO A 111 -1.35 3.07 -11.10
C PRO A 111 -1.29 1.72 -11.82
N LYS A 112 -0.43 0.79 -11.36
CA LYS A 112 -0.34 -0.57 -11.92
C LYS A 112 -1.58 -1.39 -11.57
N PHE A 113 -2.15 -1.22 -10.38
CA PHE A 113 -3.42 -1.86 -10.04
C PHE A 113 -4.59 -1.37 -10.90
N GLU A 114 -4.69 -0.07 -11.18
CA GLU A 114 -5.70 0.47 -12.08
C GLU A 114 -5.48 0.02 -13.54
N GLU A 115 -4.22 -0.13 -13.95
CA GLU A 115 -3.87 -0.79 -15.22
C GLU A 115 -4.39 -2.23 -15.26
N LEU A 116 -4.19 -3.02 -14.19
CA LEU A 116 -4.72 -4.39 -14.10
C LEU A 116 -6.24 -4.43 -14.19
N LYS A 117 -6.95 -3.52 -13.51
CA LYS A 117 -8.42 -3.39 -13.60
C LYS A 117 -8.88 -3.13 -15.04
N SER A 118 -8.11 -2.33 -15.78
CA SER A 118 -8.39 -2.00 -17.18
C SER A 118 -8.08 -3.17 -18.14
N LEU A 119 -7.01 -3.92 -17.88
CA LEU A 119 -6.59 -5.08 -18.67
C LEU A 119 -7.40 -6.35 -18.37
N GLY A 120 -7.99 -6.42 -17.18
CA GLY A 120 -8.67 -7.60 -16.64
C GLY A 120 -7.77 -8.40 -15.70
N PHE A 121 -8.35 -8.82 -14.57
CA PHE A 121 -7.63 -9.58 -13.54
C PHE A 121 -7.11 -10.94 -14.04
N ASP A 122 -7.70 -11.49 -15.11
CA ASP A 122 -7.23 -12.70 -15.79
C ASP A 122 -5.84 -12.58 -16.42
N LEU A 123 -5.19 -11.41 -16.36
CA LEU A 123 -3.76 -11.24 -16.67
C LEU A 123 -2.85 -11.88 -15.61
N ILE A 124 -3.31 -11.99 -14.37
CA ILE A 124 -2.57 -12.68 -13.31
C ILE A 124 -3.14 -14.09 -13.21
N SER A 125 -2.35 -15.13 -13.42
CA SER A 125 -2.81 -16.52 -13.44
C SER A 125 -3.10 -17.06 -12.05
N ASP A 126 -2.40 -16.54 -11.05
CA ASP A 126 -2.51 -17.01 -9.68
C ASP A 126 -3.72 -16.35 -9.00
N PRO A 127 -4.73 -17.13 -8.60
CA PRO A 127 -5.93 -16.59 -7.95
C PRO A 127 -5.65 -15.94 -6.60
N GLU A 128 -4.68 -16.44 -5.85
CA GLU A 128 -4.32 -15.94 -4.53
C GLU A 128 -3.70 -14.55 -4.66
N ILE A 129 -2.75 -14.36 -5.58
CA ILE A 129 -2.17 -13.03 -5.85
C ILE A 129 -3.26 -12.05 -6.30
N ARG A 130 -4.18 -12.47 -7.18
CA ARG A 130 -5.31 -11.60 -7.59
C ARG A 130 -6.13 -11.15 -6.39
N GLN A 131 -6.47 -12.08 -5.51
CA GLN A 131 -7.27 -11.80 -4.32
C GLN A 131 -6.53 -10.88 -3.35
N GLN A 132 -5.23 -11.09 -3.15
CA GLN A 132 -4.41 -10.22 -2.30
C GLN A 132 -4.27 -8.81 -2.86
N MET A 133 -4.06 -8.65 -4.17
CA MET A 133 -4.07 -7.33 -4.82
C MET A 133 -5.42 -6.62 -4.61
N LEU A 134 -6.53 -7.33 -4.86
CA LEU A 134 -7.87 -6.78 -4.65
C LEU A 134 -8.10 -6.36 -3.20
N ALA A 135 -7.82 -7.24 -2.25
CA ALA A 135 -7.99 -6.97 -0.82
C ALA A 135 -7.13 -5.76 -0.38
N TYR A 136 -5.89 -5.69 -0.85
CA TYR A 136 -4.98 -4.61 -0.52
C TYR A 136 -5.51 -3.24 -0.97
N TYR A 137 -5.90 -3.09 -2.24
CA TYR A 137 -6.33 -1.78 -2.77
C TYR A 137 -7.79 -1.42 -2.54
N GLU A 138 -8.67 -2.40 -2.35
CA GLU A 138 -10.10 -2.12 -2.15
C GLU A 138 -10.48 -2.13 -0.65
N LEU A 139 -9.58 -2.61 0.24
CA LEU A 139 -9.81 -2.59 1.69
C LEU A 139 -8.73 -1.79 2.44
N HIS A 140 -7.46 -2.16 2.34
CA HIS A 140 -6.41 -1.58 3.19
C HIS A 140 -6.02 -0.15 2.76
N VAL A 141 -5.88 0.11 1.45
CA VAL A 141 -5.54 1.45 0.93
C VAL A 141 -6.65 2.50 1.19
N PRO A 142 -7.95 2.21 1.05
CA PRO A 142 -9.00 3.15 1.46
C PRO A 142 -9.01 3.38 2.97
N TYR A 143 -8.70 2.35 3.76
CA TYR A 143 -8.69 2.43 5.22
C TYR A 143 -7.61 3.38 5.73
N ILE A 144 -6.38 3.31 5.20
CA ILE A 144 -5.33 4.27 5.57
C ILE A 144 -5.71 5.72 5.25
N TYR A 145 -6.31 5.99 4.09
CA TYR A 145 -6.77 7.33 3.72
C TYR A 145 -7.86 7.88 4.64
N GLU A 146 -8.80 7.04 5.05
CA GLU A 146 -9.86 7.44 5.98
C GLU A 146 -9.25 7.92 7.32
N TYR A 147 -8.30 7.16 7.87
CA TYR A 147 -7.65 7.53 9.14
C TYR A 147 -6.70 8.73 9.00
N GLU A 148 -6.00 8.87 7.88
CA GLU A 148 -5.22 10.08 7.59
C GLU A 148 -6.12 11.31 7.54
N GLY A 149 -7.26 11.23 6.87
CA GLY A 149 -8.22 12.32 6.80
C GLY A 149 -8.75 12.72 8.17
N GLN A 150 -9.09 11.74 9.02
CA GLN A 150 -9.53 12.01 10.40
C GLN A 150 -8.44 12.66 11.24
N ALA A 151 -7.19 12.20 11.12
CA ALA A 151 -6.06 12.78 11.84
C ALA A 151 -5.72 14.19 11.33
N ASP A 152 -5.85 14.45 10.03
CA ASP A 152 -5.60 15.77 9.45
C ASP A 152 -6.62 16.79 9.94
N LEU A 153 -7.90 16.41 10.03
CA LEU A 153 -8.94 17.27 10.63
C LEU A 153 -8.63 17.62 12.09
N ALA A 154 -8.20 16.64 12.90
CA ALA A 154 -7.79 16.90 14.29
C ALA A 154 -6.56 17.81 14.38
N ARG A 155 -5.63 17.66 13.43
CA ARG A 155 -4.43 18.51 13.34
C ARG A 155 -4.78 19.96 13.01
N GLU A 156 -5.87 20.25 12.30
CA GLU A 156 -6.30 21.63 12.03
C GLU A 156 -6.62 22.39 13.32
N ASP A 157 -7.29 21.75 14.29
CA ASP A 157 -7.57 22.33 15.60
C ASP A 157 -6.28 22.65 16.37
N LEU A 158 -5.31 21.72 16.34
CA LEU A 158 -4.00 21.89 16.94
C LEU A 158 -3.22 23.03 16.26
N ARG A 159 -3.24 23.10 14.93
CA ARG A 159 -2.59 24.16 14.15
C ARG A 159 -3.18 25.53 14.49
N ALA A 160 -4.50 25.64 14.57
CA ALA A 160 -5.16 26.88 14.95
C ALA A 160 -4.72 27.32 16.36
N TYR A 161 -4.68 26.39 17.32
CA TYR A 161 -4.20 26.66 18.67
C TYR A 161 -2.73 27.13 18.69
N TYR A 162 -1.89 26.51 17.87
CA TYR A 162 -0.47 26.88 17.77
C TYR A 162 -0.25 28.28 17.22
N LEU A 163 -1.07 28.75 16.29
CA LEU A 163 -0.97 30.12 15.77
C LEU A 163 -1.26 31.19 16.83
N ASP A 164 -2.09 30.87 17.82
CA ASP A 164 -2.50 31.80 18.87
C ASP A 164 -1.55 31.80 20.08
N HIS A 165 -0.82 30.71 20.31
CA HIS A 165 -0.10 30.47 21.57
C HIS A 165 1.36 30.03 21.44
N PHE A 166 1.85 29.82 20.22
CA PHE A 166 3.22 29.37 19.98
C PHE A 166 3.94 30.23 18.93
N SER A 167 5.23 30.41 19.15
CA SER A 167 6.17 31.05 18.22
C SER A 167 7.24 30.06 17.71
N GLY A 168 7.93 30.42 16.62
CA GLY A 168 9.04 29.63 16.07
C GLY A 168 8.66 28.50 15.10
N TRP A 169 7.35 28.23 14.94
CA TRP A 169 6.79 27.12 14.15
C TRP A 169 7.39 26.95 12.74
N ALA A 170 7.81 28.05 12.10
CA ALA A 170 8.28 28.06 10.71
C ALA A 170 9.77 27.72 10.52
N TYR A 171 10.58 27.61 11.57
CA TYR A 171 12.04 27.58 11.40
C TYR A 171 12.73 26.40 12.11
N TYR A 172 12.48 26.15 13.41
CA TYR A 172 13.26 25.15 14.18
C TYR A 172 12.53 24.45 15.34
N GLY A 173 11.35 24.90 15.77
CA GLY A 173 10.67 24.37 16.95
C GLY A 173 9.32 25.05 17.18
N ALA A 174 8.58 24.66 18.22
CA ALA A 174 7.36 25.35 18.64
C ALA A 174 7.50 25.75 20.11
N ARG A 175 7.65 27.05 20.36
CA ARG A 175 7.85 27.61 21.70
C ARG A 175 6.53 28.18 22.23
N PRO A 176 6.05 27.78 23.41
CA PRO A 176 4.97 28.47 24.11
C PRO A 176 5.28 29.95 24.30
N ASP A 177 4.36 30.82 23.91
CA ASP A 177 4.48 32.26 24.19
C ASP A 177 4.30 32.55 25.68
N ASP A 178 3.47 31.75 26.36
CA ASP A 178 3.32 31.71 27.82
C ASP A 178 3.32 30.26 28.31
N VAL A 179 4.44 29.86 28.91
CA VAL A 179 4.69 28.50 29.40
C VAL A 179 3.73 28.11 30.52
N GLU A 180 3.47 29.01 31.45
CA GLU A 180 2.64 28.69 32.63
C GLU A 180 1.17 28.62 32.26
N PHE A 181 0.72 29.46 31.32
CA PHE A 181 -0.59 29.32 30.70
C PHE A 181 -0.76 27.95 30.02
N ILE A 182 0.18 27.56 29.14
CA ILE A 182 0.11 26.28 28.42
C ILE A 182 0.11 25.08 29.37
N ARG A 183 0.87 25.15 30.47
CA ARG A 183 0.91 24.08 31.49
C ARG A 183 -0.47 23.82 32.11
N GLN A 184 -1.25 24.87 32.32
CA GLN A 184 -2.53 24.82 33.03
C GLN A 184 -3.75 24.78 32.08
N ASP A 185 -3.55 25.02 30.79
CA ASP A 185 -4.63 25.08 29.83
C ASP A 185 -5.20 23.69 29.51
N LYS A 186 -6.48 23.52 29.87
CA LYS A 186 -7.22 22.27 29.63
C LYS A 186 -7.46 22.03 28.15
N ARG A 187 -7.59 23.08 27.33
CA ARG A 187 -7.79 22.89 25.89
C ARG A 187 -6.53 22.27 25.27
N PHE A 188 -5.35 22.79 25.61
CA PHE A 188 -4.09 22.20 25.18
C PHE A 188 -3.92 20.75 25.66
N GLN A 189 -4.23 20.46 26.92
CA GLN A 189 -4.18 19.07 27.44
C GLN A 189 -5.05 18.11 26.63
N HIS A 190 -6.31 18.48 26.34
CA HIS A 190 -7.19 17.66 25.50
C HIS A 190 -6.69 17.52 24.06
N LEU A 191 -6.07 18.56 23.49
CA LEU A 191 -5.45 18.48 22.16
C LEU A 191 -4.27 17.50 22.15
N VAL A 192 -3.45 17.48 23.19
CA VAL A 192 -2.35 16.51 23.34
C VAL A 192 -2.89 15.07 23.47
N GLU A 193 -3.91 14.86 24.31
CA GLU A 193 -4.58 13.56 24.45
C GLU A 193 -5.20 13.06 23.14
N GLN A 194 -5.87 13.96 22.40
CA GLN A 194 -6.44 13.67 21.09
C GLN A 194 -5.33 13.27 20.09
N GLN A 195 -4.23 14.02 20.04
CA GLN A 195 -3.11 13.72 19.16
C GLN A 195 -2.48 12.36 19.49
N ALA A 196 -2.38 12.01 20.78
CA ALA A 196 -1.87 10.71 21.23
C ALA A 196 -2.75 9.56 20.72
N TYR A 197 -4.07 9.73 20.78
CA TYR A 197 -5.02 8.77 20.24
C TYR A 197 -4.86 8.57 18.73
N PHE A 198 -4.76 9.66 17.96
CA PHE A 198 -4.62 9.58 16.51
C PHE A 198 -3.30 8.95 16.09
N TRP A 199 -2.18 9.31 16.71
CA TRP A 199 -0.89 8.69 16.37
C TRP A 199 -0.87 7.20 16.63
N LYS A 200 -1.38 6.76 17.78
CA LYS A 200 -1.48 5.34 18.09
C LYS A 200 -2.37 4.59 17.09
N THR A 201 -3.47 5.21 16.68
CA THR A 201 -4.42 4.61 15.75
C THR A 201 -3.84 4.52 14.35
N LEU A 202 -3.26 5.61 13.84
CA LEU A 202 -2.57 5.63 12.55
C LEU A 202 -1.39 4.67 12.51
N GLU A 203 -0.58 4.61 13.57
CA GLU A 203 0.56 3.68 13.65
C GLU A 203 0.12 2.22 13.47
N TYR A 204 -0.99 1.84 14.10
CA TYR A 204 -1.61 0.52 13.91
C TYR A 204 -2.09 0.30 12.47
N VAL A 205 -2.77 1.28 11.88
CA VAL A 205 -3.29 1.19 10.50
C VAL A 205 -2.14 1.05 9.48
N TYR A 206 -1.09 1.84 9.62
CA TYR A 206 0.12 1.74 8.80
C TYR A 206 0.83 0.41 9.01
N GLN A 207 0.90 -0.09 10.25
CA GLN A 207 1.50 -1.39 10.54
C GLN A 207 0.76 -2.53 9.83
N ASP A 208 -0.57 -2.58 9.95
CA ASP A 208 -1.41 -3.59 9.31
C ASP A 208 -1.29 -3.51 7.78
N THR A 209 -1.45 -2.31 7.22
CA THR A 209 -1.33 -2.08 5.77
C THR A 209 0.05 -2.50 5.27
N GLY A 210 1.13 -2.17 5.99
CA GLY A 210 2.48 -2.57 5.65
C GLY A 210 2.72 -4.09 5.73
N ILE A 211 2.06 -4.80 6.65
CA ILE A 211 2.09 -6.26 6.69
C ILE A 211 1.44 -6.82 5.42
N LYS A 212 0.28 -6.31 5.02
CA LYS A 212 -0.44 -6.75 3.81
C LYS A 212 0.29 -6.43 2.52
N ALA A 213 0.93 -5.28 2.44
CA ALA A 213 1.81 -4.92 1.33
C ALA A 213 2.99 -5.90 1.22
N ARG A 214 3.63 -6.26 2.34
CA ARG A 214 4.73 -7.24 2.37
C ARG A 214 4.28 -8.65 2.02
N GLU A 215 3.16 -9.13 2.57
CA GLU A 215 2.58 -10.44 2.22
C GLU A 215 2.35 -10.55 0.70
N LEU A 216 1.76 -9.51 0.09
CA LEU A 216 1.55 -9.44 -1.36
C LEU A 216 2.86 -9.40 -2.14
N HIS A 217 3.83 -8.60 -1.70
CA HIS A 217 5.16 -8.53 -2.31
C HIS A 217 5.84 -9.92 -2.31
N ASP A 218 5.82 -10.60 -1.17
CA ASP A 218 6.49 -11.89 -0.99
C ASP A 218 5.81 -12.99 -1.80
N ALA A 219 4.48 -13.00 -1.89
CA ALA A 219 3.74 -13.91 -2.76
C ALA A 219 4.10 -13.72 -4.25
N ILE A 220 4.32 -12.47 -4.68
CA ILE A 220 4.77 -12.18 -6.05
C ILE A 220 6.23 -12.64 -6.25
N CYS A 221 7.12 -12.35 -5.30
CA CYS A 221 8.51 -12.80 -5.32
C CYS A 221 8.61 -14.33 -5.46
N GLU A 222 7.88 -15.08 -4.63
CA GLU A 222 7.88 -16.55 -4.63
C GLU A 222 7.43 -17.10 -5.98
N LYS A 223 6.32 -16.58 -6.52
CA LYS A 223 5.80 -17.01 -7.82
C LYS A 223 6.77 -16.74 -8.96
N MET A 224 7.48 -15.62 -8.92
CA MET A 224 8.32 -15.19 -10.02
C MET A 224 9.77 -15.70 -9.92
N GLU A 225 10.18 -16.29 -8.80
CA GLU A 225 11.55 -16.75 -8.52
C GLU A 225 12.60 -15.62 -8.66
N ILE A 226 12.29 -14.40 -8.19
CA ILE A 226 13.17 -13.21 -8.35
C ILE A 226 13.68 -12.67 -7.00
N CYS A 227 13.29 -13.31 -5.90
CA CYS A 227 13.75 -13.09 -4.54
C CYS A 227 14.03 -14.49 -3.97
#